data_AF-A0A4S4K8Z7-F1
#
_entry.id   AF-A0A4S4K8Z7-F1
#
_cell.length_a   1.000
_cell.length_b   1.000
_cell.length_c   1.000
_cell.angle_alpha   90.00
_cell.angle_beta   90.00
_cell.angle_gamma   90.00
#
_symmetry.space_group_name_H-M   'P 1'
#
loop_
_entity.id
_entity.type
_entity.pdbx_description
1 polymer ?
#
loop_
_entity_poly.entity_id
_entity_poly.type
_entity_poly.pdbx_seq_one_letter_code
_entity_poly.pdbx_strand_id
1 'polypeptide(L)'
;MVLTSVGRKLTTADSIKDLLMAIYDIIEAHRSLCMDRSILHRDMSMNNILIYPQHDPASEKRFTKNPPKFISDVIRDKCKDSDRSRGLIIDFDNSASLLDKERRYKADQDLTCCVLTGLAKSLYVQAYSQQSYDLYADSEGQCHSVPDTLKTKDQCSEYAHRPDHDVESIFWSLIYVLLQLQPLDGEDSNVSGLSEDALLAWKHLHGHRVEAATKTSLSIDTRDVLFEFCAGDWNKALHPGLSSLAPLLAKMSLQVWPEYGLLAESPPREHLHEAMRRLLLQHIVDMDDPIPLNPRNRRPVPRNVDHVTNVTGVDIDGARFGWLHLPHPKEQPEGEKPKIILRVPAPKRRREGDENAEKPPDKRRKSS
;
A
#
# COMPACT_ATOMS: atom_id res chain seq x y z
N MET A 1 -7.67 27.24 -3.74
CA MET A 1 -8.19 26.37 -4.82
C MET A 1 -9.60 25.94 -4.42
N VAL A 2 -10.62 26.21 -5.23
CA VAL A 2 -11.99 25.72 -4.98
C VAL A 2 -12.12 24.41 -5.76
N LEU A 3 -12.26 23.28 -5.07
CA LEU A 3 -12.47 21.99 -5.73
C LEU A 3 -13.92 21.93 -6.24
N THR A 4 -14.10 21.56 -7.51
CA THR A 4 -15.44 21.38 -8.13
C THR A 4 -16.04 20.01 -7.81
N SER A 5 -15.36 19.20 -7.00
CA SER A 5 -15.83 17.91 -6.55
C SER A 5 -15.55 17.78 -5.06
N VAL A 6 -16.52 17.22 -4.34
CA VAL A 6 -16.43 16.98 -2.89
C VAL A 6 -16.80 15.53 -2.61
N GLY A 7 -16.43 15.04 -1.43
CA GLY A 7 -16.77 13.69 -0.99
C GLY A 7 -16.69 13.59 0.53
N ARG A 8 -16.91 12.37 1.06
CA ARG A 8 -16.88 12.09 2.49
C ARG A 8 -15.65 11.24 2.82
N LYS A 9 -15.25 11.18 4.10
CA LYS A 9 -14.12 10.36 4.53
C LYS A 9 -14.45 8.87 4.41
N LEU A 10 -13.47 8.01 4.15
CA LEU A 10 -13.66 6.55 4.11
C LEU A 10 -14.34 5.99 5.36
N THR A 11 -14.03 6.56 6.53
CA THR A 11 -14.63 6.20 7.83
C THR A 11 -16.12 6.52 7.97
N THR A 12 -16.75 7.15 6.97
CA THR A 12 -18.18 7.44 6.95
C THR A 12 -18.92 6.64 5.88
N ALA A 13 -18.36 5.51 5.43
CA ALA A 13 -19.07 4.57 4.56
C ALA A 13 -20.34 4.07 5.25
N ASP A 14 -21.43 3.94 4.48
CA ASP A 14 -22.73 3.48 4.98
C ASP A 14 -22.78 1.95 5.10
N SER A 15 -21.94 1.22 4.34
CA SER A 15 -21.77 -0.22 4.43
C SER A 15 -20.36 -0.66 4.04
N ILE A 16 -19.99 -1.90 4.42
CA ILE A 16 -18.75 -2.52 3.96
C ILE A 16 -18.74 -2.68 2.44
N LYS A 17 -19.88 -3.00 1.83
CA LYS A 17 -19.99 -3.11 0.38
C LYS A 17 -19.65 -1.79 -0.30
N ASP A 18 -20.19 -0.68 0.18
CA ASP A 18 -19.86 0.64 -0.37
C ASP A 18 -18.38 1.01 -0.17
N LEU A 19 -17.79 0.68 0.98
CA LEU A 19 -16.36 0.89 1.23
C LEU A 19 -15.49 0.12 0.22
N LEU A 20 -15.72 -1.19 0.07
CA LEU A 20 -14.93 -2.03 -0.84
C LEU A 20 -15.12 -1.62 -2.31
N MET A 21 -16.34 -1.26 -2.70
CA MET A 21 -16.63 -0.72 -4.03
C MET A 21 -15.89 0.61 -4.28
N ALA A 22 -15.82 1.49 -3.28
CA ALA A 22 -15.05 2.72 -3.39
C ALA A 22 -13.54 2.44 -3.50
N ILE A 23 -12.99 1.49 -2.72
CA ILE A 23 -11.58 1.11 -2.83
C ILE A 23 -11.26 0.51 -4.20
N TYR A 24 -12.16 -0.32 -4.76
CA TYR A 24 -12.02 -0.81 -6.14
C TYR A 24 -11.89 0.35 -7.12
N ASP A 25 -12.80 1.32 -7.03
CA ASP A 25 -12.79 2.49 -7.93
C ASP A 25 -11.56 3.37 -7.76
N ILE A 26 -11.04 3.50 -6.54
CA ILE A 26 -9.78 4.21 -6.28
C ILE A 26 -8.59 3.50 -6.91
N ILE A 27 -8.52 2.17 -6.83
CA ILE A 27 -7.45 1.39 -7.48
C ILE A 27 -7.53 1.56 -8.99
N GLU A 28 -8.72 1.49 -9.59
CA GLU A 28 -8.89 1.67 -11.04
C GLU A 28 -8.61 3.12 -11.48
N ALA A 29 -9.08 4.12 -10.73
CA ALA A 29 -8.77 5.52 -10.98
C ALA A 29 -7.25 5.78 -10.91
N HIS A 30 -6.59 5.27 -9.88
CA HIS A 30 -5.14 5.36 -9.73
C HIS A 30 -4.41 4.65 -10.87
N ARG A 31 -4.86 3.46 -11.27
CA ARG A 31 -4.32 2.74 -12.42
C ARG A 31 -4.37 3.60 -13.68
N SER A 32 -5.51 4.22 -13.99
CA SER A 32 -5.63 5.11 -15.15
C SER A 32 -4.78 6.37 -15.04
N LEU A 33 -4.61 6.94 -13.84
CA LEU A 33 -3.65 8.04 -13.63
C LEU A 33 -2.22 7.60 -13.99
N CYS A 34 -1.77 6.46 -13.49
CA CYS A 34 -0.43 5.96 -13.78
C CYS A 34 -0.24 5.54 -15.24
N MET A 35 -1.18 4.77 -15.80
CA MET A 35 -1.01 4.11 -17.11
C MET A 35 -1.42 5.00 -18.29
N ASP A 36 -2.48 5.79 -18.14
CA ASP A 36 -3.04 6.59 -19.23
C ASP A 36 -2.57 8.04 -19.18
N ARG A 37 -2.25 8.54 -17.97
CA ARG A 37 -1.82 9.93 -17.76
C ARG A 37 -0.35 10.07 -17.35
N SER A 38 0.32 8.97 -17.03
CA SER A 38 1.70 9.00 -16.54
C SER A 38 1.84 9.88 -15.29
N ILE A 39 0.84 9.83 -14.39
CA ILE A 39 0.82 10.58 -13.12
C ILE A 39 0.89 9.59 -11.97
N LEU A 40 1.83 9.81 -11.06
CA LEU A 40 1.99 9.12 -9.79
C LEU A 40 1.55 10.05 -8.66
N HIS A 41 0.80 9.55 -7.68
CA HIS A 41 0.27 10.40 -6.61
C HIS A 41 1.32 10.69 -5.54
N ARG A 42 2.08 9.66 -5.13
CA ARG A 42 3.16 9.69 -4.12
C ARG A 42 2.78 10.02 -2.68
N ASP A 43 1.53 10.39 -2.45
CA ASP A 43 1.01 10.70 -1.11
C ASP A 43 -0.38 10.09 -0.91
N MET A 44 -0.54 8.83 -1.32
CA MET A 44 -1.81 8.13 -1.12
C MET A 44 -2.02 7.87 0.38
N SER A 45 -3.19 8.25 0.89
CA SER A 45 -3.56 8.00 2.28
C SER A 45 -5.07 8.04 2.46
N MET A 46 -5.57 7.60 3.62
CA MET A 46 -6.99 7.66 3.95
C MET A 46 -7.59 9.07 3.93
N ASN A 47 -6.76 10.12 3.99
CA ASN A 47 -7.20 11.51 3.96
C ASN A 47 -7.27 12.06 2.52
N ASN A 48 -6.55 11.43 1.59
CA ASN A 48 -6.49 11.78 0.17
C ASN A 48 -7.43 10.90 -0.68
N ILE A 49 -8.21 10.05 -0.01
CA ILE A 49 -9.25 9.20 -0.58
C ILE A 49 -10.61 9.57 0.01
N LEU A 50 -11.56 9.89 -0.86
CA LEU A 50 -12.94 10.19 -0.48
C LEU A 50 -13.92 9.15 -1.04
N ILE A 51 -15.05 8.97 -0.35
CA ILE A 51 -16.18 8.13 -0.74
C ILE A 51 -17.41 9.01 -1.04
N TYR A 52 -18.31 8.51 -1.88
CA TYR A 52 -19.54 9.20 -2.29
C TYR A 52 -19.27 10.57 -2.92
N PRO A 53 -18.49 10.63 -4.01
CA PRO A 53 -18.17 11.89 -4.64
C PRO A 53 -19.40 12.56 -5.23
N GLN A 54 -19.43 13.89 -5.09
CA GLN A 54 -20.40 14.78 -5.71
C GLN A 54 -19.62 15.72 -6.62
N HIS A 55 -19.91 15.61 -7.92
CA HIS A 55 -19.27 16.42 -8.95
C HIS A 55 -20.17 17.58 -9.32
N ASP A 56 -19.58 18.75 -9.55
CA ASP A 56 -20.27 19.85 -10.21
C ASP A 56 -20.69 19.41 -11.64
N PRO A 57 -21.96 19.57 -12.03
CA PRO A 57 -22.43 19.27 -13.39
C PRO A 57 -21.60 19.94 -14.50
N ALA A 58 -20.96 21.09 -14.23
CA ALA A 58 -20.05 21.74 -15.18
C ALA A 58 -18.75 20.95 -15.41
N SER A 59 -18.30 20.16 -14.42
CA SER A 59 -17.10 19.34 -14.49
C SER A 59 -17.32 17.98 -15.18
N GLU A 60 -18.57 17.50 -15.21
CA GLU A 60 -18.98 16.25 -15.89
C GLU A 60 -18.77 16.31 -17.42
N LYS A 61 -18.63 17.49 -18.00
CA LYS A 61 -18.36 17.64 -19.44
C LYS A 61 -16.92 17.31 -19.86
N ARG A 62 -16.04 16.94 -18.91
CA ARG A 62 -14.60 16.70 -19.15
C ARG A 62 -14.18 15.23 -19.05
N PHE A 63 -15.11 14.28 -19.07
CA PHE A 63 -14.76 12.86 -19.03
C PHE A 63 -13.87 12.46 -20.22
N THR A 64 -12.95 11.53 -19.94
CA THR A 64 -12.01 11.02 -20.93
C THR A 64 -12.73 10.20 -21.98
N LYS A 65 -12.20 10.13 -23.22
CA LYS A 65 -12.81 9.33 -24.30
C LYS A 65 -12.99 7.85 -23.91
N ASN A 66 -12.11 7.34 -23.05
CA ASN A 66 -12.20 6.02 -22.43
C ASN A 66 -12.10 6.24 -20.91
N PRO A 67 -13.22 6.30 -20.18
CA PRO A 67 -13.17 6.34 -18.72
C PRO A 67 -12.68 5.00 -18.16
N PRO A 68 -12.09 5.00 -16.95
CA PRO A 68 -11.81 3.76 -16.23
C PRO A 68 -13.11 2.99 -16.00
N LYS A 69 -13.05 1.65 -15.99
CA LYS A 69 -14.23 0.79 -15.76
C LYS A 69 -14.43 0.65 -14.26
N PHE A 70 -15.30 1.48 -13.69
CA PHE A 70 -15.59 1.43 -12.27
C PHE A 70 -16.40 0.19 -11.92
N ILE A 71 -16.43 -0.17 -10.64
CA ILE A 71 -17.04 -1.41 -10.17
C ILE A 71 -18.50 -1.54 -10.63
N SER A 72 -19.25 -0.44 -10.66
CA SER A 72 -20.64 -0.40 -11.14
C SER A 72 -20.75 -0.83 -12.62
N ASP A 73 -19.78 -0.48 -13.46
CA ASP A 73 -19.69 -0.92 -14.86
C ASP A 73 -19.42 -2.42 -14.97
N VAL A 74 -18.59 -2.94 -14.06
CA VAL A 74 -18.16 -4.35 -14.03
C VAL A 74 -19.28 -5.25 -13.53
N ILE A 75 -19.90 -4.93 -12.39
CA ILE A 75 -20.99 -5.72 -11.80
C ILE A 75 -22.36 -5.41 -12.41
N ARG A 76 -22.43 -4.41 -13.30
CA ARG A 76 -23.66 -3.96 -13.98
C ARG A 76 -24.77 -3.57 -13.00
N ASP A 77 -24.38 -2.88 -11.93
CA ASP A 77 -25.30 -2.36 -10.94
C ASP A 77 -26.17 -1.27 -11.60
N LYS A 78 -27.39 -1.64 -11.99
CA LYS A 78 -28.37 -0.73 -12.61
C LYS A 78 -28.96 0.27 -11.62
N CYS A 79 -28.63 0.17 -10.33
CA CYS A 79 -29.35 0.84 -9.25
C CYS A 79 -28.86 2.27 -8.95
N LYS A 80 -27.79 2.75 -9.60
CA LYS A 80 -27.30 4.14 -9.47
C LYS A 80 -26.87 4.65 -10.83
N ASP A 81 -27.17 5.91 -11.14
CA ASP A 81 -26.75 6.58 -12.39
C ASP A 81 -25.30 6.20 -12.72
N SER A 82 -25.14 5.52 -13.86
CA SER A 82 -23.98 4.70 -14.23
C SER A 82 -22.66 5.45 -14.47
N ASP A 83 -22.62 6.76 -14.21
CA ASP A 83 -21.54 7.64 -14.65
C ASP A 83 -20.61 8.09 -13.53
N ARG A 84 -20.78 7.62 -12.29
CA ARG A 84 -20.05 8.16 -11.13
C ARG A 84 -19.28 7.08 -10.37
N SER A 85 -17.95 7.23 -10.39
CA SER A 85 -17.03 6.58 -9.45
C SER A 85 -17.55 6.67 -8.03
N ARG A 86 -17.41 5.61 -7.24
CA ARG A 86 -17.75 5.60 -5.81
C ARG A 86 -16.63 6.16 -4.94
N GLY A 87 -15.43 6.29 -5.50
CA GLY A 87 -14.25 6.87 -4.85
C GLY A 87 -13.72 8.13 -5.57
N LEU A 88 -13.03 9.01 -4.85
CA LEU A 88 -12.34 10.17 -5.40
C LEU A 88 -10.95 10.33 -4.78
N ILE A 89 -9.95 10.47 -5.64
CA ILE A 89 -8.57 10.80 -5.26
C ILE A 89 -8.43 12.33 -5.29
N ILE A 90 -7.84 12.90 -4.24
CA ILE A 90 -7.58 14.33 -4.09
C ILE A 90 -6.14 14.56 -3.67
N ASP A 91 -5.71 15.83 -3.66
CA ASP A 91 -4.41 16.28 -3.14
C ASP A 91 -3.20 15.81 -3.96
N PHE A 92 -3.08 16.37 -5.18
CA PHE A 92 -2.01 16.07 -6.13
C PHE A 92 -0.77 16.96 -5.95
N ASP A 93 -0.64 17.70 -4.85
CA ASP A 93 0.46 18.64 -4.64
C ASP A 93 1.82 17.90 -4.56
N ASN A 94 1.80 16.65 -4.10
CA ASN A 94 2.96 15.76 -4.06
C ASN A 94 3.11 14.88 -5.32
N SER A 95 2.25 15.03 -6.34
CA SER A 95 2.27 14.17 -7.52
C SER A 95 3.52 14.35 -8.39
N ALA A 96 3.84 13.33 -9.18
CA ALA A 96 4.96 13.36 -10.11
C ALA A 96 4.58 12.77 -11.47
N SER A 97 5.24 13.25 -12.53
CA SER A 97 5.14 12.62 -13.84
C SER A 97 5.99 11.34 -13.86
N LEU A 98 5.40 10.24 -14.30
CA LEU A 98 6.13 9.04 -14.69
C LEU A 98 6.84 9.35 -16.02
N LEU A 99 8.16 9.56 -15.95
CA LEU A 99 8.98 9.97 -17.12
C LEU A 99 9.06 8.87 -18.18
N ASP A 100 8.90 7.62 -17.78
CA ASP A 100 9.02 6.46 -18.66
C ASP A 100 7.64 6.00 -19.15
N LYS A 101 7.31 6.30 -20.41
CA LYS A 101 6.13 5.78 -21.10
C LYS A 101 6.31 4.38 -21.68
N GLU A 102 7.54 3.86 -21.70
CA GLU A 102 7.90 2.80 -22.66
C GLU A 102 7.99 1.37 -22.13
N ARG A 103 7.84 1.11 -20.83
CA ARG A 103 7.96 -0.27 -20.33
C ARG A 103 6.63 -0.87 -19.91
N ARG A 104 5.74 -1.08 -20.88
CA ARG A 104 4.81 -2.23 -20.82
C ARG A 104 5.66 -3.47 -21.05
N TYR A 105 6.28 -3.98 -19.99
CA TYR A 105 7.04 -5.23 -20.07
C TYR A 105 6.12 -6.35 -20.59
N LYS A 106 6.68 -7.22 -21.44
CA LYS A 106 6.03 -8.48 -21.80
C LYS A 106 5.87 -9.28 -20.50
N ALA A 107 4.63 -9.68 -20.21
CA ALA A 107 4.33 -10.67 -19.20
C ALA A 107 4.83 -12.02 -19.72
N ASP A 108 6.12 -12.30 -19.53
CA ASP A 108 6.72 -13.57 -19.94
C ASP A 108 7.09 -14.43 -18.72
N GLN A 109 6.62 -14.06 -17.52
CA GLN A 109 6.90 -14.79 -16.29
C GLN A 109 5.74 -14.78 -15.29
N ASP A 110 5.77 -15.79 -14.43
CA ASP A 110 4.78 -16.33 -13.47
C ASP A 110 4.30 -15.33 -12.41
N LEU A 111 3.84 -14.14 -12.79
CA LEU A 111 3.27 -13.17 -11.87
C LEU A 111 1.76 -13.38 -11.77
N THR A 112 1.38 -14.12 -10.73
CA THR A 112 0.07 -14.73 -10.62
C THR A 112 -0.86 -13.88 -9.77
N CYS A 113 -1.95 -13.41 -10.39
CA CYS A 113 -3.06 -12.82 -9.66
C CYS A 113 -4.08 -13.90 -9.30
N CYS A 114 -4.85 -13.66 -8.24
CA CYS A 114 -5.92 -14.56 -7.81
C CYS A 114 -6.83 -14.96 -8.98
N VAL A 115 -7.08 -16.27 -9.11
CA VAL A 115 -8.02 -16.84 -10.07
C VAL A 115 -9.44 -16.49 -9.62
N LEU A 116 -10.16 -15.75 -10.47
CA LEU A 116 -11.57 -15.47 -10.26
C LEU A 116 -12.39 -16.73 -10.56
N THR A 117 -13.49 -16.90 -9.83
CA THR A 117 -14.42 -18.03 -9.99
C THR A 117 -15.85 -17.55 -10.25
N GLY A 118 -16.69 -18.45 -10.77
CA GLY A 118 -18.12 -18.24 -10.93
C GLY A 118 -18.47 -16.91 -11.62
N LEU A 119 -19.42 -16.19 -11.01
CA LEU A 119 -19.94 -14.92 -11.52
C LEU A 119 -18.87 -13.83 -11.62
N ALA A 120 -17.94 -13.76 -10.66
CA ALA A 120 -16.88 -12.75 -10.65
C ALA A 120 -15.99 -12.85 -11.90
N LYS A 121 -15.61 -14.07 -12.29
CA LYS A 121 -14.85 -14.31 -13.53
C LYS A 121 -15.63 -13.87 -14.76
N SER A 122 -16.91 -14.25 -14.85
CA SER A 122 -17.76 -13.89 -15.98
C SER A 122 -17.89 -12.37 -16.14
N LEU A 123 -18.12 -11.65 -15.04
CA LEU A 123 -18.21 -10.19 -15.03
C LEU A 123 -16.88 -9.54 -15.43
N TYR A 124 -15.76 -10.02 -14.89
CA TYR A 124 -14.44 -9.51 -15.26
C TYR A 124 -14.16 -9.69 -16.75
N VAL A 125 -14.32 -10.90 -17.28
CA VAL A 125 -14.03 -11.22 -18.70
C VAL A 125 -14.93 -10.40 -19.62
N GLN A 126 -16.19 -10.20 -19.24
CA GLN A 126 -17.11 -9.36 -19.99
C GLN A 126 -16.69 -7.88 -19.98
N ALA A 127 -16.20 -7.39 -18.85
CA ALA A 127 -15.72 -6.02 -18.73
C ALA A 127 -14.38 -5.82 -19.46
N TYR A 128 -13.38 -6.69 -19.29
CA TYR A 128 -12.00 -6.46 -19.71
C TYR A 128 -11.48 -7.35 -20.85
N SER A 129 -12.23 -8.37 -21.28
CA SER A 129 -11.83 -9.45 -22.19
C SER A 129 -11.12 -10.64 -21.54
N GLN A 130 -11.22 -11.80 -22.18
CA GLN A 130 -10.54 -13.04 -21.77
C GLN A 130 -9.02 -12.90 -21.88
N GLN A 131 -8.52 -12.22 -22.94
CA GLN A 131 -7.10 -11.99 -23.14
C GLN A 131 -6.47 -11.19 -21.99
N SER A 132 -7.16 -10.15 -21.51
CA SER A 132 -6.71 -9.37 -20.35
C SER A 132 -6.76 -10.19 -19.06
N TYR A 133 -7.73 -11.09 -18.92
CA TYR A 133 -7.80 -12.00 -17.78
C TYR A 133 -6.60 -12.95 -17.76
N ASP A 134 -6.33 -13.61 -18.88
CA ASP A 134 -5.29 -14.63 -19.01
C ASP A 134 -3.87 -14.07 -18.84
N LEU A 135 -3.65 -12.77 -19.13
CA LEU A 135 -2.36 -12.10 -18.96
C LEU A 135 -1.81 -12.15 -17.52
N TYR A 136 -2.70 -12.27 -16.53
CA TYR A 136 -2.35 -12.28 -15.10
C TYR A 136 -2.93 -13.48 -14.37
N ALA A 137 -3.61 -14.39 -15.08
CA ALA A 137 -4.22 -15.55 -14.46
C ALA A 137 -3.12 -16.56 -14.09
N ASP A 138 -3.20 -17.08 -12.88
CA ASP A 138 -2.35 -18.20 -12.48
C ASP A 138 -2.70 -19.49 -13.24
N SER A 139 -1.67 -20.23 -13.64
CA SER A 139 -1.77 -21.60 -14.13
C SER A 139 -1.94 -22.64 -13.02
N GLU A 140 -1.58 -22.34 -11.76
CA GLU A 140 -1.54 -23.33 -10.65
C GLU A 140 -2.50 -23.05 -9.47
N GLY A 141 -3.30 -21.99 -9.52
CA GLY A 141 -4.31 -21.68 -8.50
C GLY A 141 -3.75 -21.16 -7.16
N GLN A 142 -2.46 -20.85 -7.10
CA GLN A 142 -1.82 -20.13 -6.02
C GLN A 142 -2.06 -18.62 -6.17
N CYS A 143 -2.53 -18.00 -5.09
CA CYS A 143 -2.40 -16.56 -4.93
C CYS A 143 -0.93 -16.37 -4.55
N HIS A 144 -0.04 -16.08 -5.52
CA HIS A 144 1.40 -15.82 -5.43
C HIS A 144 2.36 -16.86 -6.02
N SER A 145 3.11 -16.39 -7.01
CA SER A 145 4.48 -16.78 -7.33
C SER A 145 5.23 -15.48 -7.60
N VAL A 146 5.87 -14.92 -6.57
CA VAL A 146 6.85 -13.87 -6.80
C VAL A 146 8.14 -14.59 -7.19
N PRO A 147 8.82 -14.23 -8.30
CA PRO A 147 10.08 -14.86 -8.65
C PRO A 147 11.05 -14.86 -7.46
N ASP A 148 11.65 -16.01 -7.15
CA ASP A 148 12.53 -16.20 -5.98
C ASP A 148 13.84 -15.40 -6.03
N THR A 149 14.09 -14.67 -7.12
CA THR A 149 15.36 -13.99 -7.38
C THR A 149 15.28 -12.50 -7.06
N LEU A 150 16.06 -12.09 -6.07
CA LEU A 150 16.28 -10.67 -5.74
C LEU A 150 17.44 -10.08 -6.55
N LYS A 151 17.37 -8.78 -6.79
CA LYS A 151 18.48 -7.99 -7.32
C LYS A 151 19.68 -8.08 -6.40
N THR A 152 20.88 -8.17 -6.98
CA THR A 152 22.12 -7.98 -6.24
C THR A 152 22.23 -6.51 -5.79
N LYS A 153 23.05 -6.24 -4.78
CA LYS A 153 23.25 -4.87 -4.27
C LYS A 153 23.69 -3.89 -5.35
N ASP A 154 24.47 -4.35 -6.33
CA ASP A 154 24.96 -3.53 -7.44
C ASP A 154 23.88 -3.27 -8.51
N GLN A 155 22.79 -4.04 -8.49
CA GLN A 155 21.62 -3.87 -9.36
C GLN A 155 20.53 -3.00 -8.72
N CYS A 156 20.59 -2.77 -7.40
CA CYS A 156 19.66 -1.88 -6.72
C CYS A 156 19.99 -0.42 -7.07
N SER A 157 19.05 0.26 -7.70
CA SER A 157 19.12 1.70 -7.94
C SER A 157 18.84 2.50 -6.67
N GLU A 158 19.03 3.82 -6.74
CA GLU A 158 18.46 4.73 -5.74
C GLU A 158 16.95 4.50 -5.63
N TYR A 159 16.41 4.77 -4.44
CA TYR A 159 14.98 4.67 -4.17
C TYR A 159 14.19 5.56 -5.12
N ALA A 160 13.15 4.99 -5.72
CA ALA A 160 12.18 5.70 -6.54
C ALA A 160 10.77 5.24 -6.15
N HIS A 161 9.87 6.20 -5.91
CA HIS A 161 8.46 5.91 -5.68
C HIS A 161 7.85 5.28 -6.92
N ARG A 162 7.05 4.22 -6.75
CA ARG A 162 6.46 3.44 -7.83
C ARG A 162 4.94 3.32 -7.67
N PRO A 163 4.20 2.99 -8.73
CA PRO A 163 2.75 2.82 -8.66
C PRO A 163 2.28 1.82 -7.60
N ASP A 164 3.06 0.79 -7.31
CA ASP A 164 2.79 -0.20 -6.27
C ASP A 164 2.87 0.38 -4.86
N HIS A 165 3.74 1.35 -4.58
CA HIS A 165 3.80 2.04 -3.28
C HIS A 165 2.52 2.84 -2.99
N ASP A 166 1.92 3.43 -4.03
CA ASP A 166 0.62 4.11 -3.90
C ASP A 166 -0.51 3.11 -3.64
N VAL A 167 -0.47 1.90 -4.24
CA VAL A 167 -1.47 0.84 -3.99
C VAL A 167 -1.32 0.20 -2.62
N GLU A 168 -0.09 -0.02 -2.18
CA GLU A 168 0.22 -0.41 -0.80
C GLU A 168 -0.38 0.60 0.20
N SER A 169 -0.25 1.89 -0.08
CA SER A 169 -0.81 2.93 0.79
C SER A 169 -2.36 2.92 0.81
N ILE A 170 -3.01 2.55 -0.30
CA ILE A 170 -4.47 2.30 -0.34
C ILE A 170 -4.82 1.10 0.56
N PHE A 171 -4.04 0.02 0.52
CA PHE A 171 -4.22 -1.16 1.39
C PHE A 171 -4.09 -0.82 2.87
N TRP A 172 -3.04 -0.10 3.26
CA TRP A 172 -2.87 0.35 4.65
C TRP A 172 -4.01 1.26 5.09
N SER A 173 -4.49 2.13 4.21
CA SER A 173 -5.65 2.99 4.46
C SER A 173 -6.92 2.19 4.70
N LEU A 174 -7.15 1.11 3.93
CA LEU A 174 -8.27 0.20 4.13
C LEU A 174 -8.21 -0.47 5.51
N ILE A 175 -7.07 -1.05 5.89
CA ILE A 175 -6.92 -1.70 7.22
C ILE A 175 -7.15 -0.69 8.34
N TYR A 176 -6.51 0.48 8.26
CA TYR A 176 -6.63 1.52 9.27
C TYR A 176 -8.08 1.97 9.47
N VAL A 177 -8.86 2.06 8.39
CA VAL A 177 -10.29 2.35 8.43
C VAL A 177 -11.06 1.19 9.05
N LEU A 178 -10.84 -0.05 8.62
CA LEU A 178 -11.55 -1.23 9.12
C LEU A 178 -11.36 -1.46 10.62
N LEU A 179 -10.18 -1.17 11.19
CA LEU A 179 -9.91 -1.27 12.63
C LEU A 179 -10.76 -0.31 13.49
N GLN A 180 -11.31 0.74 12.89
CA GLN A 180 -12.16 1.73 13.56
C GLN A 180 -13.66 1.51 13.30
N LEU A 181 -14.01 0.75 12.28
CA LEU A 181 -15.39 0.54 11.88
C LEU A 181 -16.08 -0.53 12.73
N GLN A 182 -17.39 -0.40 12.87
CA GLN A 182 -18.26 -1.39 13.45
C GLN A 182 -19.62 -1.39 12.72
N PRO A 183 -20.33 -2.53 12.71
CA PRO A 183 -21.66 -2.63 12.14
C PRO A 183 -22.67 -1.64 12.75
N LEU A 184 -23.73 -1.34 12.02
CA LEU A 184 -24.90 -0.60 12.51
C LEU A 184 -25.67 -1.49 13.49
N ASP A 185 -25.75 -1.07 14.75
CA ASP A 185 -26.27 -1.88 15.86
C ASP A 185 -27.67 -2.47 15.59
N GLY A 186 -27.84 -3.72 16.05
CA GLY A 186 -29.14 -4.32 16.37
C GLY A 186 -29.01 -5.01 17.73
N GLU A 187 -28.96 -4.21 18.81
CA GLU A 187 -28.73 -4.62 20.22
C GLU A 187 -27.42 -5.38 20.50
N ASP A 188 -26.75 -5.04 21.60
CA ASP A 188 -25.52 -5.65 22.12
C ASP A 188 -24.23 -5.54 21.29
N SER A 189 -23.51 -4.43 21.45
CA SER A 189 -22.06 -4.39 21.16
C SER A 189 -21.28 -3.63 22.24
N ASN A 190 -21.60 -3.90 23.51
CA ASN A 190 -20.62 -3.86 24.59
C ASN A 190 -19.57 -4.97 24.38
N VAL A 191 -18.94 -5.03 23.20
CA VAL A 191 -17.77 -5.89 22.99
C VAL A 191 -16.65 -5.28 23.83
N SER A 192 -16.46 -5.91 24.98
CA SER A 192 -15.44 -5.62 25.96
C SER A 192 -14.06 -5.62 25.31
N GLY A 193 -13.45 -4.43 25.19
CA GLY A 193 -12.04 -4.25 24.83
C GLY A 193 -11.67 -4.59 23.38
N LEU A 194 -10.60 -3.99 22.90
CA LEU A 194 -9.91 -4.48 21.70
C LEU A 194 -9.17 -5.77 22.04
N SER A 195 -9.13 -6.71 21.09
CA SER A 195 -8.26 -7.89 21.19
C SER A 195 -6.79 -7.49 21.16
N GLU A 196 -5.91 -8.40 21.60
CA GLU A 196 -4.46 -8.21 21.49
C GLU A 196 -4.03 -8.00 20.02
N ASP A 197 -4.60 -8.75 19.07
CA ASP A 197 -4.32 -8.59 17.64
C ASP A 197 -4.78 -7.22 17.11
N ALA A 198 -5.93 -6.73 17.56
CA ALA A 198 -6.42 -5.39 17.21
C ALA A 198 -5.52 -4.29 17.76
N LEU A 199 -5.05 -4.46 19.00
CA LEU A 199 -4.11 -3.54 19.65
C LEU A 199 -2.74 -3.55 18.97
N LEU A 200 -2.25 -4.73 18.58
CA LEU A 200 -1.00 -4.89 17.84
C LEU A 200 -1.08 -4.21 16.47
N ALA A 201 -2.12 -4.50 15.70
CA ALA A 201 -2.36 -3.85 14.40
C ALA A 201 -2.48 -2.32 14.56
N TRP A 202 -3.20 -1.85 15.58
CA TRP A 202 -3.32 -0.43 15.86
C TRP A 202 -1.99 0.22 16.26
N LYS A 203 -1.19 -0.44 17.12
CA LYS A 203 0.15 0.03 17.54
C LYS A 203 1.02 0.27 16.32
N HIS A 204 1.12 -0.72 15.43
CA HIS A 204 2.00 -0.63 14.27
C HIS A 204 1.49 0.37 13.23
N LEU A 205 0.19 0.48 12.98
CA LEU A 205 -0.33 1.43 11.99
C LEU A 205 -0.38 2.87 12.50
N HIS A 206 -0.86 3.08 13.73
CA HIS A 206 -1.01 4.42 14.29
C HIS A 206 0.31 5.01 14.81
N GLY A 207 1.20 4.14 15.32
CA GLY A 207 2.52 4.52 15.80
C GLY A 207 3.57 4.62 14.70
N HIS A 208 3.29 4.16 13.48
CA HIS A 208 4.23 4.21 12.37
C HIS A 208 4.71 5.64 12.11
N ARG A 209 6.03 5.80 12.07
CA ARG A 209 6.68 7.03 11.64
C ARG A 209 7.70 6.70 10.56
N VAL A 210 7.66 7.47 9.48
CA VAL A 210 8.71 7.45 8.47
C VAL A 210 9.90 8.23 9.03
N GLU A 211 10.81 7.53 9.67
CA GLU A 211 12.07 8.13 10.12
C GLU A 211 13.06 8.19 8.95
N ALA A 212 13.78 9.30 8.83
CA ALA A 212 14.88 9.37 7.89
C ALA A 212 15.95 8.36 8.30
N ALA A 213 16.22 7.38 7.44
CA ALA A 213 17.30 6.41 7.65
C ALA A 213 18.60 7.16 7.96
N THR A 214 19.10 7.01 9.18
CA THR A 214 20.41 7.53 9.55
C THR A 214 21.47 6.52 9.10
N LYS A 215 22.71 6.96 8.89
CA LYS A 215 23.83 6.07 8.48
C LYS A 215 24.07 4.89 9.44
N THR A 216 23.46 4.91 10.62
CA THR A 216 23.66 3.96 11.72
C THR A 216 22.41 3.15 12.07
N SER A 217 21.23 3.46 11.51
CA SER A 217 19.99 2.75 11.81
C SER A 217 19.26 2.40 10.52
N LEU A 218 19.09 1.10 10.26
CA LEU A 218 18.13 0.62 9.29
C LEU A 218 16.74 1.00 9.82
N SER A 219 16.04 1.89 9.13
CA SER A 219 14.61 2.14 9.41
C SER A 219 13.86 0.87 8.99
N ILE A 220 13.49 0.04 9.95
CA ILE A 220 12.64 -1.13 9.72
C ILE A 220 11.20 -0.64 9.71
N ASP A 221 10.44 -0.96 8.65
CA ASP A 221 9.01 -0.71 8.66
C ASP A 221 8.34 -1.68 9.63
N THR A 222 7.96 -1.17 10.79
CA THR A 222 7.39 -2.02 11.85
C THR A 222 6.04 -2.62 11.46
N ARG A 223 5.40 -2.15 10.38
CA ARG A 223 4.13 -2.69 9.89
C ARG A 223 4.32 -4.06 9.23
N ASP A 224 5.55 -4.46 8.92
CA ASP A 224 5.85 -5.75 8.28
C ASP A 224 5.26 -6.95 9.04
N VAL A 225 5.16 -6.85 10.37
CA VAL A 225 4.52 -7.87 11.22
C VAL A 225 3.07 -8.16 10.84
N LEU A 226 2.37 -7.21 10.20
CA LEU A 226 0.98 -7.36 9.77
C LEU A 226 0.84 -8.14 8.46
N PHE A 227 1.93 -8.33 7.71
CA PHE A 227 1.91 -9.24 6.56
C PHE A 227 1.87 -10.70 6.99
N GLU A 228 2.34 -11.02 8.20
CA GLU A 228 2.26 -12.37 8.78
C GLU A 228 0.86 -12.70 9.33
N PHE A 229 -0.05 -11.73 9.43
CA PHE A 229 -1.40 -11.98 9.92
C PHE A 229 -2.15 -12.92 8.97
N CYS A 230 -2.48 -14.10 9.46
CA CYS A 230 -3.36 -15.01 8.76
C CYS A 230 -4.83 -14.57 8.90
N ALA A 231 -5.75 -15.25 8.22
CA ALA A 231 -7.18 -14.97 8.36
C ALA A 231 -7.67 -15.12 9.83
N GLY A 232 -7.05 -16.00 10.62
CA GLY A 232 -7.36 -16.14 12.05
C GLY A 232 -6.98 -14.91 12.87
N ASP A 233 -5.84 -14.29 12.59
CA ASP A 233 -5.37 -13.09 13.28
C ASP A 233 -6.21 -11.87 12.87
N TRP A 234 -6.50 -11.72 11.57
CA TRP A 234 -7.40 -10.68 11.09
C TRP A 234 -8.82 -10.81 11.67
N ASN A 235 -9.33 -12.03 11.83
CA ASN A 235 -10.63 -12.28 12.45
C ASN A 235 -10.67 -11.73 13.90
N LYS A 236 -9.60 -11.96 14.67
CA LYS A 236 -9.47 -11.41 16.03
C LYS A 236 -9.27 -9.89 16.03
N ALA A 237 -8.54 -9.35 15.06
CA ALA A 237 -8.22 -7.93 15.00
C ALA A 237 -9.42 -7.04 14.60
N LEU A 238 -10.28 -7.54 13.72
CA LEU A 238 -11.47 -6.85 13.25
C LEU A 238 -12.62 -6.91 14.28
N HIS A 239 -13.64 -6.06 14.10
CA HIS A 239 -14.88 -6.23 14.86
C HIS A 239 -15.52 -7.59 14.48
N PRO A 240 -16.13 -8.36 15.42
CA PRO A 240 -16.68 -9.69 15.12
C PRO A 240 -17.65 -9.71 13.93
N GLY A 241 -18.50 -8.68 13.82
CA GLY A 241 -19.41 -8.51 12.66
C GLY A 241 -18.73 -8.14 11.34
N LEU A 242 -17.40 -7.96 11.31
CA LEU A 242 -16.58 -7.72 10.12
C LEU A 242 -15.61 -8.89 9.84
N SER A 243 -15.70 -9.99 10.60
CA SER A 243 -14.81 -11.16 10.51
C SER A 243 -14.76 -11.80 9.12
N SER A 244 -15.83 -11.68 8.34
CA SER A 244 -15.90 -12.17 6.95
C SER A 244 -14.85 -11.53 6.02
N LEU A 245 -14.30 -10.37 6.39
CA LEU A 245 -13.23 -9.68 5.65
C LEU A 245 -11.84 -10.27 5.88
N ALA A 246 -11.66 -11.07 6.95
CA ALA A 246 -10.35 -11.56 7.33
C ALA A 246 -9.63 -12.38 6.24
N PRO A 247 -10.29 -13.28 5.49
CA PRO A 247 -9.65 -13.97 4.36
C PRO A 247 -9.25 -13.04 3.22
N LEU A 248 -10.02 -11.97 2.97
CA LEU A 248 -9.68 -10.96 1.97
C LEU A 248 -8.40 -10.22 2.38
N LEU A 249 -8.33 -9.74 3.62
CA LEU A 249 -7.15 -9.01 4.12
C LEU A 249 -5.89 -9.88 4.09
N ALA A 250 -5.98 -11.16 4.49
CA ALA A 250 -4.85 -12.08 4.40
C ALA A 250 -4.34 -12.24 2.94
N LYS A 251 -5.26 -12.38 1.97
CA LYS A 251 -4.87 -12.48 0.55
C LYS A 251 -4.28 -11.17 0.01
N MET A 252 -4.82 -10.02 0.42
CA MET A 252 -4.28 -8.70 0.06
C MET A 252 -2.89 -8.47 0.66
N SER A 253 -2.66 -8.90 1.92
CA SER A 253 -1.33 -8.85 2.57
C SER A 253 -0.28 -9.58 1.73
N LEU A 254 -0.59 -10.78 1.24
CA LEU A 254 0.34 -11.54 0.40
C LEU A 254 0.69 -10.77 -0.89
N GLN A 255 -0.27 -10.01 -1.45
CA GLN A 255 -0.06 -9.20 -2.66
C GLN A 255 0.76 -7.95 -2.41
N VAL A 256 0.67 -7.37 -1.23
CA VAL A 256 1.36 -6.13 -0.91
C VAL A 256 2.75 -6.38 -0.31
N TRP A 257 2.96 -7.51 0.35
CA TRP A 257 4.20 -7.85 1.04
C TRP A 257 5.49 -7.76 0.19
N PRO A 258 5.53 -8.19 -1.08
CA PRO A 258 6.77 -8.17 -1.85
C PRO A 258 7.19 -6.74 -2.22
N GLU A 259 8.43 -6.38 -1.91
CA GLU A 259 9.03 -5.16 -2.48
C GLU A 259 9.43 -5.42 -3.93
N TYR A 260 8.49 -5.16 -4.84
CA TYR A 260 8.61 -5.42 -6.27
C TYR A 260 9.81 -4.71 -6.92
N GLY A 261 10.35 -3.65 -6.30
CA GLY A 261 11.52 -2.93 -6.77
C GLY A 261 12.80 -3.73 -6.59
N LEU A 262 12.83 -4.66 -5.63
CA LEU A 262 13.96 -5.52 -5.31
C LEU A 262 13.98 -6.84 -6.10
N LEU A 263 12.91 -7.17 -6.81
CA LEU A 263 12.87 -8.37 -7.66
C LEU A 263 13.83 -8.22 -8.85
N ALA A 264 14.58 -9.27 -9.16
CA ALA A 264 15.48 -9.32 -10.31
C ALA A 264 14.72 -9.01 -11.61
N GLU A 265 13.51 -9.55 -11.71
CA GLU A 265 12.54 -9.25 -12.75
C GLU A 265 11.34 -8.52 -12.16
N SER A 266 11.23 -7.22 -12.46
CA SER A 266 10.12 -6.42 -11.94
C SER A 266 8.83 -6.73 -12.70
N PRO A 267 7.69 -6.88 -12.00
CA PRO A 267 6.41 -7.12 -12.64
C PRO A 267 5.95 -5.95 -13.51
N PRO A 268 4.93 -6.16 -14.36
CA PRO A 268 4.21 -5.06 -14.98
C PRO A 268 3.80 -4.02 -13.94
N ARG A 269 3.92 -2.73 -14.27
CA ARG A 269 3.64 -1.63 -13.34
C ARG A 269 2.23 -1.64 -12.75
N GLU A 270 1.28 -2.25 -13.45
CA GLU A 270 -0.13 -2.38 -13.03
C GLU A 270 -0.43 -3.71 -12.33
N HIS A 271 0.57 -4.55 -12.07
CA HIS A 271 0.38 -5.87 -11.45
C HIS A 271 -0.35 -5.77 -10.12
N LEU A 272 0.11 -4.92 -9.19
CA LEU A 272 -0.55 -4.78 -7.90
C LEU A 272 -1.96 -4.19 -8.02
N HIS A 273 -2.22 -3.29 -8.99
CA HIS A 273 -3.59 -2.84 -9.31
C HIS A 273 -4.47 -4.01 -9.75
N GLU A 274 -3.94 -4.89 -10.61
CA GLU A 274 -4.65 -6.08 -11.10
C GLU A 274 -4.94 -7.08 -9.98
N ALA A 275 -3.94 -7.43 -9.18
CA ALA A 275 -4.09 -8.35 -8.07
C ALA A 275 -5.17 -7.88 -7.07
N MET A 276 -5.08 -6.62 -6.65
CA MET A 276 -5.97 -6.05 -5.64
C MET A 276 -7.40 -5.91 -6.16
N ARG A 277 -7.58 -5.50 -7.43
CA ARG A 277 -8.93 -5.37 -8.01
C ARG A 277 -9.61 -6.73 -8.17
N ARG A 278 -8.88 -7.80 -8.52
CA ARG A 278 -9.45 -9.15 -8.61
C ARG A 278 -9.91 -9.67 -7.26
N LEU A 279 -9.09 -9.51 -6.21
CA LEU A 279 -9.46 -9.88 -4.85
C LEU A 279 -10.71 -9.13 -4.37
N LEU A 280 -10.76 -7.82 -4.63
CA LEU A 280 -11.94 -7.00 -4.30
C LEU A 280 -13.17 -7.42 -5.10
N LEU A 281 -13.05 -7.64 -6.42
CA LEU A 281 -14.18 -8.05 -7.26
C LEU A 281 -14.75 -9.40 -6.81
N GLN A 282 -13.89 -10.41 -6.59
CA GLN A 282 -14.33 -11.71 -6.10
C GLN A 282 -15.12 -11.56 -4.80
N HIS A 283 -14.55 -10.83 -3.83
CA HIS A 283 -15.21 -10.62 -2.55
C HIS A 283 -16.52 -9.83 -2.69
N ILE A 284 -16.54 -8.76 -3.49
CA ILE A 284 -17.75 -7.93 -3.69
C ILE A 284 -18.90 -8.75 -4.29
N VAL A 285 -18.59 -9.67 -5.20
CA VAL A 285 -19.57 -10.54 -5.86
C VAL A 285 -20.05 -11.66 -4.94
N ASP A 286 -19.16 -12.22 -4.11
CA ASP A 286 -19.49 -13.32 -3.19
C ASP A 286 -20.20 -12.85 -1.91
N MET A 287 -20.23 -11.54 -1.62
CA MET A 287 -20.98 -11.00 -0.48
C MET A 287 -22.48 -11.07 -0.72
N ASP A 288 -23.19 -11.85 0.11
CA ASP A 288 -24.65 -11.99 0.10
C ASP A 288 -25.35 -10.64 0.36
N ASP A 289 -25.10 -10.01 1.51
CA ASP A 289 -25.75 -8.77 1.94
C ASP A 289 -24.74 -7.70 2.43
N PRO A 290 -24.99 -6.41 2.18
CA PRO A 290 -24.12 -5.33 2.64
C PRO A 290 -24.21 -5.22 4.17
N ILE A 291 -23.08 -5.42 4.86
CA ILE A 291 -22.97 -5.15 6.30
C ILE A 291 -23.10 -3.63 6.51
N PRO A 292 -24.21 -3.13 7.08
CA PRO A 292 -24.39 -1.70 7.29
C PRO A 292 -23.43 -1.24 8.40
N LEU A 293 -22.90 -0.03 8.28
CA LEU A 293 -21.92 0.52 9.21
C LEU A 293 -22.53 1.65 10.04
N ASN A 294 -22.02 1.85 11.25
CA ASN A 294 -22.34 3.02 12.05
C ASN A 294 -21.29 4.13 11.82
N PRO A 295 -21.55 5.14 10.97
CA PRO A 295 -20.57 6.20 10.71
C PRO A 295 -20.36 7.15 11.90
N ARG A 296 -21.25 7.11 12.90
CA ARG A 296 -21.23 8.00 14.07
C ARG A 296 -20.52 7.39 15.27
N ASN A 297 -20.59 6.08 15.42
CA ASN A 297 -19.97 5.37 16.52
C ASN A 297 -18.82 4.52 15.97
N ARG A 298 -17.58 4.83 16.35
CA ARG A 298 -16.40 4.05 15.97
C ARG A 298 -15.98 3.15 17.11
N ARG A 299 -15.31 2.06 16.76
CA ARG A 299 -14.67 1.19 17.74
C ARG A 299 -13.66 2.01 18.56
N PRO A 300 -13.66 1.93 19.90
CA PRO A 300 -12.75 2.69 20.72
C PRO A 300 -11.32 2.19 20.54
N VAL A 301 -10.47 3.00 19.92
CA VAL A 301 -9.05 2.72 19.70
C VAL A 301 -8.18 3.63 20.56
N PRO A 302 -7.07 3.13 21.15
CA PRO A 302 -6.19 3.94 21.99
C PRO A 302 -5.63 5.15 21.23
N ARG A 303 -5.74 6.33 21.83
CA ARG A 303 -5.16 7.56 21.24
C ARG A 303 -3.66 7.69 21.43
N ASN A 304 -3.12 7.05 22.46
CA ASN A 304 -1.68 6.99 22.70
C ASN A 304 -1.22 5.54 22.61
N VAL A 305 -0.21 5.32 21.78
CA VAL A 305 0.40 4.02 21.50
C VAL A 305 1.15 3.49 22.73
N ASP A 306 1.65 4.38 23.60
CA ASP A 306 2.30 4.02 24.87
C ASP A 306 1.34 3.38 25.88
N HIS A 307 0.02 3.55 25.71
CA HIS A 307 -0.96 2.85 26.53
C HIS A 307 -1.19 1.41 26.07
N VAL A 308 -0.80 1.06 24.84
CA VAL A 308 -0.95 -0.31 24.31
C VAL A 308 0.03 -1.28 24.98
N THR A 309 1.27 -0.84 25.23
CA THR A 309 2.30 -1.64 25.92
C THR A 309 1.96 -1.94 27.38
N ASN A 310 1.19 -1.07 28.02
CA ASN A 310 0.77 -1.23 29.42
C ASN A 310 -0.45 -2.14 29.61
N VAL A 311 -1.29 -2.32 28.58
CA VAL A 311 -2.51 -3.14 28.65
C VAL A 311 -2.21 -4.63 28.38
N THR A 312 -1.24 -4.93 27.53
CA THR A 312 -0.90 -6.32 27.18
C THR A 312 0.02 -7.00 28.20
N GLY A 313 0.76 -6.25 29.03
CA GLY A 313 1.75 -6.80 29.97
C GLY A 313 2.87 -7.62 29.30
N VAL A 314 2.90 -7.63 27.97
CA VAL A 314 3.81 -8.39 27.13
C VAL A 314 4.61 -7.38 26.33
N ASP A 315 5.94 -7.46 26.46
CA ASP A 315 6.88 -6.82 25.56
C ASP A 315 6.76 -7.50 24.19
N ILE A 316 5.77 -7.05 23.42
CA ILE A 316 5.39 -7.57 22.09
C ILE A 316 6.52 -7.46 21.06
N ASP A 317 7.58 -6.69 21.39
CA ASP A 317 8.77 -6.55 20.56
C ASP A 317 9.72 -7.76 20.71
N GLY A 318 9.57 -8.59 21.76
CA GLY A 318 10.45 -9.74 22.02
C GLY A 318 9.91 -11.12 21.59
N ALA A 319 8.58 -11.28 21.48
CA ALA A 319 7.98 -12.61 21.35
C ALA A 319 7.78 -13.12 19.91
N ARG A 320 7.80 -12.25 18.90
CA ARG A 320 7.68 -12.63 17.47
C ARG A 320 8.92 -12.33 16.61
N PHE A 321 9.90 -11.57 17.10
CA PHE A 321 11.16 -11.35 16.41
C PHE A 321 12.11 -12.56 16.53
N GLY A 322 11.65 -13.72 16.05
CA GLY A 322 12.54 -14.78 15.58
C GLY A 322 13.13 -14.33 14.25
N TRP A 323 14.24 -13.60 14.31
CA TRP A 323 15.01 -13.15 13.15
C TRP A 323 14.92 -14.12 11.97
N LEU A 324 14.50 -13.60 10.79
CA LEU A 324 14.68 -14.23 9.48
C LEU A 324 16.11 -14.80 9.39
N HIS A 325 16.26 -16.08 9.72
CA HIS A 325 17.36 -16.86 9.21
C HIS A 325 16.97 -17.21 7.79
N LEU A 326 17.48 -16.41 6.84
CA LEU A 326 17.84 -16.96 5.54
C LEU A 326 18.48 -18.34 5.77
N PRO A 327 18.07 -19.41 5.07
CA PRO A 327 18.65 -20.71 5.28
C PRO A 327 20.16 -20.60 5.06
N HIS A 328 20.93 -20.81 6.13
CA HIS A 328 22.37 -20.98 6.03
C HIS A 328 22.63 -22.11 5.03
N PRO A 329 23.48 -21.92 4.01
CA PRO A 329 23.89 -23.02 3.15
C PRO A 329 24.50 -24.11 4.03
N LYS A 330 23.97 -25.32 3.86
CA LYS A 330 24.40 -26.54 4.57
C LYS A 330 25.92 -26.59 4.65
N GLU A 331 26.41 -26.85 5.85
CA GLU A 331 27.81 -27.08 6.19
C GLU A 331 28.48 -27.95 5.12
N GLN A 332 29.47 -27.39 4.43
CA GLN A 332 30.55 -28.16 3.81
C GLN A 332 31.79 -28.07 4.70
N PRO A 333 32.58 -29.15 4.81
CA PRO A 333 33.54 -29.33 5.90
C PRO A 333 34.75 -28.42 5.77
N GLU A 334 35.34 -28.15 6.93
CA GLU A 334 36.47 -27.26 7.20
C GLU A 334 37.61 -27.32 6.17
N GLY A 335 37.89 -26.17 5.55
CA GLY A 335 39.08 -25.97 4.72
C GLY A 335 39.27 -24.49 4.38
N GLU A 336 40.24 -23.87 5.04
CA GLU A 336 40.82 -22.53 4.79
C GLU A 336 39.89 -21.30 4.88
N LYS A 337 39.97 -20.57 6.00
CA LYS A 337 39.42 -19.22 6.15
C LYS A 337 40.21 -18.22 5.28
N PRO A 338 39.60 -17.51 4.31
CA PRO A 338 40.25 -16.36 3.70
C PRO A 338 40.26 -15.18 4.69
N LYS A 339 41.45 -14.71 5.05
CA LYS A 339 41.66 -13.44 5.78
C LYS A 339 41.16 -12.28 4.91
N ILE A 340 39.98 -11.74 5.21
CA ILE A 340 39.56 -10.44 4.67
C ILE A 340 40.27 -9.35 5.49
N ILE A 341 41.33 -8.79 4.90
CA ILE A 341 42.00 -7.58 5.39
C ILE A 341 41.16 -6.38 4.91
N LEU A 342 40.31 -5.83 5.79
CA LEU A 342 39.71 -4.51 5.57
C LEU A 342 40.79 -3.44 5.74
N ARG A 343 41.42 -3.04 4.63
CA ARG A 343 42.24 -1.80 4.59
C ARG A 343 41.29 -0.59 4.62
N VAL A 344 41.15 0.01 5.79
CA VAL A 344 40.54 1.33 5.97
C VAL A 344 41.59 2.40 5.63
N PRO A 345 41.35 3.34 4.69
CA PRO A 345 42.19 4.52 4.54
C PRO A 345 41.97 5.45 5.73
N ALA A 346 43.03 5.74 6.49
CA ALA A 346 42.98 6.66 7.62
C ALA A 346 42.59 8.09 7.19
N PRO A 347 41.83 8.83 8.01
CA PRO A 347 41.41 10.19 7.70
C PRO A 347 42.61 11.14 7.71
N LYS A 348 42.79 11.89 6.62
CA LYS A 348 43.77 13.00 6.56
C LYS A 348 43.35 14.08 7.56
N ARG A 349 44.10 14.17 8.67
CA ARG A 349 44.04 15.31 9.60
C ARG A 349 44.43 16.60 8.85
N ARG A 350 43.56 17.61 8.93
CA ARG A 350 43.93 19.02 8.69
C ARG A 350 45.07 19.37 9.64
N ARG A 351 46.19 19.87 9.11
CA ARG A 351 47.19 20.62 9.88
C ARG A 351 46.87 22.10 9.75
N GLU A 352 46.58 22.72 10.88
CA GLU A 352 46.73 24.16 11.09
C GLU A 352 48.21 24.50 11.23
N GLY A 353 48.59 25.69 10.76
CA GLY A 353 49.84 26.37 11.10
C GLY A 353 50.98 26.14 10.11
N ASP A 354 51.18 27.09 9.19
CA ASP A 354 52.45 27.80 9.16
C ASP A 354 52.26 29.18 8.52
N GLU A 355 52.57 30.19 9.34
CA GLU A 355 52.69 31.59 9.01
C GLU A 355 53.96 31.78 8.16
N ASN A 356 53.85 32.46 7.01
CA ASN A 356 54.68 33.66 6.77
C ASN A 356 54.36 34.37 5.45
N ALA A 357 54.16 35.68 5.61
CA ALA A 357 54.64 36.77 4.77
C ALA A 357 54.14 36.87 3.32
N GLU A 358 53.12 37.70 3.11
CA GLU A 358 53.15 38.69 2.02
C GLU A 358 52.41 39.97 2.42
N LYS A 359 53.10 41.10 2.24
CA LYS A 359 52.72 42.46 2.67
C LYS A 359 51.59 43.06 1.80
N PRO A 360 50.82 44.02 2.33
CA PRO A 360 49.73 44.66 1.60
C PRO A 360 50.24 45.76 0.66
N PRO A 361 49.58 46.03 -0.49
CA PRO A 361 49.82 47.24 -1.25
C PRO A 361 48.99 48.41 -0.71
N ASP A 362 49.68 49.53 -0.68
CA ASP A 362 49.36 50.83 -0.14
C ASP A 362 48.23 51.55 -0.91
N LYS A 363 47.32 52.20 -0.16
CA LYS A 363 46.29 53.09 -0.70
C LYS A 363 46.86 54.50 -0.86
N ARG A 364 47.14 54.94 -2.09
CA ARG A 364 47.20 56.39 -2.42
C ARG A 364 46.79 56.72 -3.86
N ARG A 365 45.65 57.43 -3.96
CA ARG A 365 45.28 58.58 -4.84
C ARG A 365 43.81 58.44 -5.26
N LYS A 366 42.91 59.16 -4.60
CA LYS A 366 42.43 60.54 -4.89
C LYS A 366 41.47 60.60 -6.08
N SER A 367 40.23 60.88 -5.72
CA SER A 367 39.14 61.48 -6.48
C SER A 367 39.57 62.56 -7.48
N SER A 368 39.09 62.46 -8.71
CA SER A 368 38.21 63.43 -9.39
C SER A 368 37.72 62.82 -10.69
#